data_AF-X6D6B7-F1
#
_entry.id   AF-X6D6B7-F1
#
_cell.length_a   1.000
_cell.length_b   1.000
_cell.length_c   1.000
_cell.angle_alpha   90.00
_cell.angle_beta   90.00
_cell.angle_gamma   90.00
#
_symmetry.space_group_name_H-M   'P 1'
#
loop_
_entity.id
_entity.type
_entity.pdbx_description
1 polymer ?
#
loop_
_entity_poly.entity_id
_entity_poly.type
_entity_poly.pdbx_seq_one_letter_code
_entity_poly.pdbx_strand_id
1 'polypeptide(L)'
;MAQDNIDFAARIKEVMEEGEQDGAACGWRACTGCHETNEGAETGYFPYSKMFGCYVGSGCHECGGLGVVWEYISASHLDDMIRSLNSPQGEASAT
;
A
#
# COMPACT_ATOMS: atom_id res chain seq x y z
N MET A 1 9.72 0.17 26.29
CA MET A 1 9.44 1.39 25.52
C MET A 1 10.47 1.63 24.40
N ALA A 2 11.79 1.65 24.67
CA ALA A 2 12.78 1.78 23.58
C ALA A 2 12.99 0.49 22.77
N GLN A 3 12.93 -0.67 23.43
CA GLN A 3 13.12 -1.98 22.79
C GLN A 3 11.97 -2.33 21.82
N ASP A 4 10.74 -1.96 22.19
CA ASP A 4 9.53 -2.22 21.38
C ASP A 4 9.55 -1.46 20.04
N ASN A 5 10.13 -0.25 20.02
CA ASN A 5 10.24 0.56 18.80
C ASN A 5 11.32 0.02 17.84
N ILE A 6 12.37 -0.59 18.35
CA ILE A 6 13.43 -1.22 17.53
C ILE A 6 12.89 -2.48 16.86
N ASP A 7 12.10 -3.26 17.61
CA ASP A 7 11.47 -4.49 17.12
C ASP A 7 10.45 -4.22 16.00
N PHE A 8 9.60 -3.21 16.18
CA PHE A 8 8.63 -2.80 15.16
C PHE A 8 9.30 -2.34 13.86
N ALA A 9 10.39 -1.60 13.96
CA ALA A 9 11.14 -1.14 12.78
C ALA A 9 11.87 -2.26 12.04
N ALA A 10 12.45 -3.20 12.79
CA ALA A 10 13.04 -4.39 12.21
C ALA A 10 11.97 -5.23 11.49
N ARG A 11 10.79 -5.40 12.10
CA ARG A 11 9.71 -6.20 11.52
C ARG A 11 9.13 -5.58 10.25
N ILE A 12 8.96 -4.25 10.21
CA ILE A 12 8.51 -3.57 8.98
C ILE A 12 9.48 -3.80 7.83
N LYS A 13 10.79 -3.71 8.11
CA LYS A 13 11.82 -3.94 7.11
C LYS A 13 11.81 -5.39 6.61
N GLU A 14 11.72 -6.34 7.52
CA GLU A 14 11.67 -7.77 7.21
C GLU A 14 10.47 -8.10 6.30
N VAL A 15 9.28 -7.59 6.61
CA VAL A 15 8.06 -7.82 5.80
C VAL A 15 8.18 -7.22 4.38
N MET A 16 8.87 -6.09 4.24
CA MET A 16 9.16 -5.52 2.92
C MET A 16 10.15 -6.39 2.12
N GLU A 17 11.18 -6.93 2.78
CA GLU A 17 12.16 -7.84 2.16
C GLU A 17 11.53 -9.18 1.75
N GLU A 18 10.63 -9.74 2.58
CA GLU A 18 9.89 -10.98 2.29
C GLU A 18 9.07 -10.85 0.99
N GLY A 19 8.31 -9.77 0.84
CA GLY A 19 7.45 -9.61 -0.33
C GLY A 19 8.20 -9.35 -1.64
N GLU A 20 9.40 -8.75 -1.59
CA GLU A 20 10.27 -8.57 -2.76
C GLU A 20 10.82 -9.91 -3.29
N GLN A 21 11.08 -10.88 -2.41
CA GLN A 21 11.64 -12.19 -2.78
C GLN A 21 10.65 -13.07 -3.56
N ASP A 22 9.35 -12.88 -3.35
CA ASP A 22 8.29 -13.64 -4.01
C ASP A 22 8.00 -13.18 -5.44
N GLY A 23 8.65 -12.11 -5.93
CA GLY A 23 8.30 -11.47 -7.20
C GLY A 23 6.87 -10.89 -7.19
N ALA A 24 6.30 -10.73 -6.01
CA ALA A 24 5.00 -10.12 -5.77
C ALA A 24 5.14 -8.58 -5.76
N ALA A 25 4.06 -7.88 -6.09
CA ALA A 25 3.96 -6.45 -5.82
C ALA A 25 3.36 -6.26 -4.42
N CYS A 26 4.14 -5.77 -3.48
CA CYS A 26 3.69 -5.54 -2.11
C CYS A 26 4.17 -4.19 -1.57
N GLY A 27 3.45 -3.65 -0.60
CA GLY A 27 3.84 -2.42 0.07
C GLY A 27 2.82 -1.94 1.09
N TRP A 28 3.24 -0.99 1.92
CA TRP A 28 2.31 -0.29 2.80
C TRP A 28 1.58 0.79 2.02
N ARG A 29 0.26 0.84 2.19
CA ARG A 29 -0.59 1.90 1.66
C ARG A 29 -1.32 2.62 2.78
N ALA A 30 -1.66 3.88 2.54
CA ALA A 30 -2.49 4.66 3.46
C ALA A 30 -3.83 3.94 3.67
N CYS A 31 -4.28 3.87 4.92
CA CYS A 31 -5.58 3.28 5.22
C CYS A 31 -6.70 4.21 4.73
N THR A 32 -7.48 3.76 3.77
CA THR A 32 -8.56 4.56 3.14
C THR A 32 -9.66 4.95 4.11
N GLY A 33 -9.85 4.22 5.22
CA GLY A 33 -10.84 4.53 6.24
C GLY A 33 -10.45 5.69 7.17
N CYS A 34 -9.16 6.04 7.26
CA CYS A 34 -8.67 7.09 8.16
C CYS A 34 -7.68 8.07 7.51
N HIS A 35 -7.45 7.93 6.21
CA HIS A 35 -6.61 8.83 5.43
C HIS A 35 -7.51 9.69 4.55
N GLU A 36 -7.58 10.98 4.86
CA GLU A 36 -8.39 11.95 4.14
C GLU A 36 -7.73 12.33 2.80
N THR A 37 -8.45 12.08 1.72
CA THR A 37 -8.10 12.50 0.36
C THR A 37 -9.14 13.50 -0.15
N ASN A 38 -8.72 14.51 -0.92
CA ASN A 38 -9.63 15.40 -1.62
C ASN A 38 -9.69 15.01 -3.09
N GLU A 39 -10.82 14.49 -3.55
CA GLU A 39 -11.00 14.01 -4.94
C GLU A 39 -9.95 12.97 -5.35
N GLY A 40 -9.49 12.16 -4.40
CA GLY A 40 -8.44 11.16 -4.60
C GLY A 40 -7.02 11.71 -4.55
N ALA A 41 -6.82 13.02 -4.41
CA ALA A 41 -5.52 13.65 -4.20
C ALA A 41 -5.18 13.76 -2.70
N GLU A 42 -3.89 13.70 -2.38
CA GLU A 42 -3.41 13.93 -1.03
C GLU A 42 -3.68 15.36 -0.58
N THR A 43 -4.16 15.51 0.65
CA THR A 43 -4.52 16.83 1.23
C THR A 43 -3.34 17.50 1.94
N GLY A 44 -2.25 16.77 2.16
CA GLY A 44 -1.12 17.20 2.99
C GLY A 44 -1.40 17.21 4.49
N TYR A 45 -2.59 16.79 4.93
CA TYR A 45 -2.98 16.78 6.34
C TYR A 45 -2.18 15.75 7.17
N PHE A 46 -1.81 14.64 6.54
CA PHE A 46 -1.06 13.55 7.16
C PHE A 46 0.40 13.55 6.69
N PRO A 47 1.38 13.30 7.58
CA PRO A 47 2.78 13.27 7.20
C PRO A 47 3.13 12.02 6.38
N TYR A 48 4.05 12.18 5.42
CA TYR A 48 4.66 11.05 4.71
C TYR A 48 5.65 10.33 5.62
N SER A 49 5.49 9.02 5.78
CA SER A 49 6.43 8.19 6.54
C SER A 49 7.45 7.56 5.60
N LYS A 50 8.73 7.89 5.79
CA LYS A 50 9.83 7.22 5.07
C LYS A 50 9.96 5.74 5.42
N MET A 51 9.47 5.36 6.59
CA MET A 51 9.53 3.99 7.09
C MET A 51 8.52 3.08 6.39
N PHE A 52 7.31 3.59 6.14
CA PHE A 52 6.27 2.86 5.42
C PHE A 52 6.26 3.15 3.91
N GLY A 53 6.90 4.24 3.47
CA GLY A 53 6.88 4.64 2.06
C GLY A 53 5.55 5.25 1.61
N CYS A 54 4.66 5.64 2.53
CA CYS A 54 3.36 6.23 2.23
C CYS A 54 2.93 7.27 3.29
N TYR A 55 1.84 7.99 3.02
CA TYR A 55 1.20 8.87 3.99
C TYR A 55 0.45 8.06 5.05
N VAL A 56 0.64 8.41 6.33
CA VAL A 56 0.08 7.65 7.46
C VAL A 56 -1.18 8.36 7.96
N GLY A 57 -2.34 7.71 7.83
CA GLY A 57 -3.62 8.24 8.31
C GLY A 57 -3.71 8.35 9.84
N SER A 58 -4.87 8.76 10.35
CA SER A 58 -5.05 9.01 11.80
C SER A 58 -5.10 7.73 12.67
N GLY A 59 -5.21 6.56 12.04
CA GLY A 59 -5.47 5.28 12.71
C GLY A 59 -6.96 5.11 13.02
N CYS A 60 -7.54 4.02 12.53
CA CYS A 60 -8.91 3.59 12.84
C CYS A 60 -8.95 2.10 13.18
N HIS A 61 -10.14 1.59 13.48
CA HIS A 61 -10.33 0.17 13.80
C HIS A 61 -9.93 -0.76 12.63
N GLU A 62 -10.15 -0.33 11.38
CA GLU A 62 -9.89 -1.15 10.19
C GLU A 62 -8.39 -1.42 9.98
N CYS A 63 -7.53 -0.47 10.34
CA CYS A 63 -6.06 -0.63 10.28
C CYS A 63 -5.43 -0.94 11.64
N GLY A 64 -6.24 -1.29 12.66
CA GLY A 64 -5.74 -1.57 14.01
C GLY A 64 -5.04 -0.38 14.69
N GLY A 65 -5.33 0.85 14.24
CA GLY A 65 -4.73 2.08 14.77
C GLY A 65 -3.41 2.51 14.12
N LEU A 66 -2.93 1.81 13.09
CA LEU A 66 -1.63 2.11 12.46
C LEU A 66 -1.67 3.25 11.44
N GLY A 67 -2.85 3.53 10.85
CA GLY A 67 -3.00 4.53 9.78
C GLY A 67 -2.56 4.05 8.39
N VAL A 68 -2.01 2.83 8.30
CA VAL A 68 -1.56 2.17 7.07
C VAL A 68 -2.01 0.71 7.07
N VAL A 69 -2.10 0.12 5.88
CA VAL A 69 -2.41 -1.30 5.68
C VAL A 69 -1.38 -1.94 4.76
N TRP A 70 -1.06 -3.21 5.01
CA TRP A 70 -0.18 -3.99 4.13
C TRP A 70 -0.97 -4.48 2.93
N GLU A 71 -0.46 -4.24 1.73
CA GLU A 71 -1.03 -4.75 0.49
C GLU A 71 -0.04 -5.73 -0.16
N TYR A 72 -0.57 -6.84 -0.65
CA TYR A 72 0.19 -7.89 -1.32
C TYR A 72 -0.57 -8.36 -2.55
N ILE A 73 0.11 -8.32 -3.69
CA ILE A 73 -0.37 -8.79 -4.98
C ILE A 73 0.61 -9.86 -5.44
N SER A 74 0.17 -11.13 -5.41
CA SER A 74 0.99 -12.27 -5.83
C SER A 74 1.47 -12.11 -7.28
N ALA A 75 2.63 -12.68 -7.60
CA ALA A 75 3.24 -12.62 -8.92
C ALA A 75 2.28 -12.99 -10.08
N SER A 76 1.46 -14.03 -9.92
CA SER A 76 0.49 -14.44 -10.96
C SER A 76 -0.58 -13.39 -11.22
N HIS A 77 -1.13 -12.80 -10.16
CA HIS A 77 -2.16 -11.76 -10.27
C HIS A 77 -1.60 -10.47 -10.87
N LEU A 78 -0.34 -10.16 -10.54
CA LEU A 78 0.38 -9.05 -11.15
C LEU A 78 0.61 -9.28 -12.65
N ASP A 79 0.97 -10.49 -13.07
CA ASP A 79 1.11 -10.86 -14.48
C ASP A 79 -0.22 -10.71 -15.24
N ASP A 80 -1.32 -11.19 -14.66
CA ASP A 80 -2.67 -11.03 -15.23
C ASP A 80 -3.04 -9.55 -15.42
N MET A 81 -2.76 -8.71 -14.42
CA MET A 81 -2.98 -7.26 -14.50
C MET A 81 -2.12 -6.61 -15.60
N ILE A 82 -0.82 -6.94 -15.66
CA ILE A 82 0.09 -6.41 -16.69
C ILE A 82 -0.39 -6.81 -18.08
N ARG A 83 -0.83 -8.07 -18.24
CA ARG A 83 -1.38 -8.56 -19.51
C ARG A 83 -2.67 -7.82 -19.89
N SER A 84 -3.53 -7.53 -18.92
CA SER A 84 -4.75 -6.75 -19.15
C SER A 84 -4.46 -5.32 -19.59
N LEU A 85 -3.45 -4.66 -19.02
CA LEU A 85 -3.06 -3.30 -19.40
C LEU A 85 -2.39 -3.22 -20.78
N ASN A 86 -1.61 -4.24 -21.14
CA ASN A 86 -0.94 -4.33 -22.43
C ASN A 86 -1.83 -4.87 -23.56
N SER A 87 -3.02 -5.36 -23.23
CA SER A 87 -4.00 -5.77 -24.24
C SER A 87 -4.59 -4.51 -24.89
N PRO A 88 -4.63 -4.42 -26.23
CA PRO A 88 -5.27 -3.28 -26.88
C PRO A 88 -6.73 -3.26 -26.45
N GLN A 89 -7.16 -2.17 -25.79
CA GLN A 89 -8.56 -1.91 -25.49
C GLN A 89 -9.29 -1.61 -26.81
N GLY A 90 -9.51 -2.66 -27.60
CA GLY A 90 -10.46 -2.64 -28.71
C GLY A 90 -11.83 -2.87 -28.11
N GLU A 91 -12.60 -1.79 -27.98
CA GLU A 91 -14.03 -1.68 -28.25
C GLU A 91 -14.60 -0.47 -27.51
N ALA A 92 -14.38 0.71 -28.11
CA ALA A 92 -15.36 1.79 -28.03
C ALA A 92 -16.63 1.29 -28.73
N SER A 93 -17.48 0.60 -27.96
CA SER A 93 -18.87 0.41 -28.30
C SER A 93 -19.57 1.76 -28.11
N ALA A 94 -19.80 2.48 -29.21
CA ALA A 94 -20.82 3.51 -29.27
C ALA A 94 -21.18 3.87 -30.74
N THR A 95 -22.33 3.32 -31.14
CA THR A 95 -23.27 3.76 -32.19
C THR A 95 -22.99 3.37 -33.64
#